data_AF-A0A167SR81-F1
#
_entry.id   AF-A0A167SR81-F1
#
_cell.length_a   1.000
_cell.length_b   1.000
_cell.length_c   1.000
_cell.angle_alpha   90.00
_cell.angle_beta   90.00
_cell.angle_gamma   90.00
#
_symmetry.space_group_name_H-M   'P 1'
#
loop_
_entity.id
_entity.type
_entity.pdbx_description
1 polymer ?
#
loop_
_entity_poly.entity_id
_entity_poly.type
_entity_poly.pdbx_seq_one_letter_code
_entity_poly.pdbx_strand_id
1 'polypeptide(L)'
;QVSPMCQYSAEDGHLTAWHQAHLGGIFTRGPGLTILEATAVVPEGRITPQDSGLWADSQIAPLKPIVDFAHSQGQKVGIQLAHAGRKASCIAPWLSGAVTATTAVGGWAENVYGPSAIQRGEGYAHPKEASVAYIRSVVEAFAASAKRAVQAGVDVI
;
A
#
# COMPACT_ATOMS: atom_id res chain seq x y z
N GLN A 1 -19.42 -2.19 -5.75
CA GLN A 1 -18.03 -1.72 -5.62
C GLN A 1 -17.36 -2.56 -4.53
N VAL A 2 -16.08 -2.92 -4.70
CA VAL A 2 -15.28 -3.54 -3.63
C VAL A 2 -14.37 -2.47 -3.02
N SER A 3 -14.37 -2.39 -1.68
CA SER A 3 -13.53 -1.49 -0.90
C SER A 3 -12.06 -1.94 -0.87
N PRO A 4 -11.11 -1.02 -0.66
CA PRO A 4 -9.71 -1.39 -0.47
C PRO A 4 -9.55 -2.25 0.79
N MET A 5 -9.02 -3.47 0.64
CA MET A 5 -8.80 -4.41 1.74
C MET A 5 -7.39 -4.99 1.65
N CYS A 6 -6.53 -4.62 2.59
CA CYS A 6 -5.14 -5.09 2.65
C CYS A 6 -5.06 -6.62 2.67
N GLN A 7 -4.20 -7.16 1.80
CA GLN A 7 -3.95 -8.59 1.68
C GLN A 7 -2.65 -9.02 2.37
N TYR A 8 -1.77 -8.07 2.69
CA TYR A 8 -0.50 -8.33 3.39
C TYR A 8 0.30 -9.46 2.72
N SER A 9 0.36 -9.44 1.39
CA SER A 9 0.88 -10.52 0.54
C SER A 9 1.83 -10.03 -0.55
N ALA A 10 2.31 -8.78 -0.43
CA ALA A 10 3.28 -8.19 -1.36
C ALA A 10 4.72 -8.51 -0.92
N GLU A 11 5.64 -8.46 -1.89
CA GLU A 11 7.07 -8.64 -1.65
C GLU A 11 7.79 -7.34 -2.03
N ASP A 12 8.33 -6.64 -1.03
CA ASP A 12 8.90 -5.29 -1.20
C ASP A 12 7.96 -4.34 -1.98
N GLY A 13 6.68 -4.38 -1.63
CA GLY A 13 5.61 -3.62 -2.28
C GLY A 13 5.21 -4.11 -3.68
N HIS A 14 5.88 -5.11 -4.25
CA HIS A 14 5.47 -5.69 -5.52
C HIS A 14 4.29 -6.63 -5.32
N LEU A 15 3.25 -6.43 -6.13
CA LEU A 15 2.13 -7.36 -6.15
C LEU A 15 2.61 -8.74 -6.64
N THR A 16 2.25 -9.77 -5.88
CA THR A 16 2.58 -11.16 -6.16
C THR A 16 1.42 -11.90 -6.87
N ALA A 17 1.64 -13.16 -7.22
CA ALA A 17 0.62 -14.05 -7.76
C ALA A 17 -0.65 -14.16 -6.88
N TRP A 18 -0.52 -13.90 -5.57
CA TRP A 18 -1.66 -13.81 -4.65
C TRP A 18 -2.69 -12.78 -5.14
N HIS A 19 -2.24 -11.57 -5.49
CA HIS A 19 -3.13 -10.48 -5.89
C HIS A 19 -3.80 -10.79 -7.22
N GLN A 20 -3.08 -11.40 -8.17
CA GLN A 20 -3.68 -11.86 -9.43
C GLN A 20 -4.78 -12.89 -9.18
N ALA A 21 -4.57 -13.86 -8.30
CA ALA A 21 -5.58 -14.87 -7.98
C ALA A 21 -6.77 -14.26 -7.22
N HIS A 22 -6.50 -13.47 -6.18
CA HIS A 22 -7.52 -12.82 -5.34
C HIS A 22 -8.39 -11.85 -6.15
N LEU A 23 -7.77 -10.89 -6.82
CA LEU A 23 -8.47 -9.88 -7.60
C LEU A 23 -9.03 -10.48 -8.90
N GLY A 24 -8.36 -11.45 -9.51
CA GLY A 24 -8.89 -12.14 -10.68
C GLY A 24 -10.20 -12.88 -10.38
N GLY A 25 -10.32 -13.48 -9.19
CA GLY A 25 -11.59 -14.04 -8.71
C GLY A 25 -12.67 -12.96 -8.57
N ILE A 26 -12.33 -11.80 -8.02
CA ILE A 26 -13.26 -10.66 -7.89
C ILE A 26 -13.66 -10.11 -9.26
N PHE A 27 -12.75 -10.04 -10.22
CA PHE A 27 -13.04 -9.47 -11.54
C PHE A 27 -13.91 -10.38 -12.40
N THR A 28 -13.87 -11.69 -12.16
CA THR A 28 -14.67 -12.66 -12.92
C THR A 28 -16.16 -12.51 -12.57
N ARG A 29 -16.94 -11.90 -13.47
CA ARG A 29 -18.38 -11.58 -13.26
C ARG A 29 -18.66 -10.74 -12.00
N GLY A 30 -17.70 -9.91 -11.61
CA GLY A 30 -17.80 -9.09 -10.40
C GLY A 30 -18.37 -7.69 -10.62
N PRO A 31 -18.07 -6.77 -9.68
CA PRO A 31 -18.63 -5.42 -9.66
C PRO A 31 -18.06 -4.53 -10.76
N GLY A 32 -18.80 -3.49 -11.16
CA GLY A 32 -18.30 -2.51 -12.15
C GLY A 32 -17.07 -1.70 -11.71
N LEU A 33 -16.75 -1.68 -10.41
CA LEU A 33 -15.57 -1.01 -9.85
C LEU A 33 -15.00 -1.80 -8.66
N THR A 34 -13.70 -2.02 -8.67
CA THR A 34 -12.93 -2.57 -7.55
C THR A 34 -11.81 -1.62 -7.18
N ILE A 35 -11.70 -1.26 -5.91
CA ILE A 35 -10.58 -0.45 -5.41
C ILE A 35 -9.52 -1.39 -4.81
N LEU A 36 -8.31 -1.34 -5.37
CA LEU A 36 -7.15 -2.05 -4.86
C LEU A 36 -6.76 -1.54 -3.46
N GLU A 37 -6.18 -2.43 -2.67
CA GLU A 37 -5.79 -2.17 -1.29
C GLU A 37 -4.90 -0.94 -1.10
N ALA A 38 -4.78 -0.51 0.17
CA ALA A 38 -3.89 0.58 0.55
C ALA A 38 -2.47 0.33 0.04
N THR A 39 -2.06 1.12 -0.96
CA THR A 39 -0.81 0.96 -1.69
C THR A 39 0.13 2.09 -1.30
N ALA A 40 1.24 1.75 -0.65
CA ALA A 40 2.14 2.73 -0.06
C ALA A 40 2.89 3.53 -1.12
N VAL A 41 2.98 4.84 -0.91
CA VAL A 41 3.68 5.78 -1.81
C VAL A 41 5.19 5.89 -1.54
N VAL A 42 5.62 5.40 -0.38
CA VAL A 42 7.03 5.28 0.05
C VAL A 42 7.20 3.98 0.86
N PRO A 43 8.40 3.37 0.90
CA PRO A 43 8.62 2.10 1.61
C PRO A 43 8.24 2.14 3.09
N GLU A 44 8.57 3.22 3.80
CA GLU A 44 8.28 3.40 5.22
C GLU A 44 6.81 3.74 5.51
N GLY A 45 6.05 4.08 4.47
CA GLY A 45 4.63 4.42 4.54
C GLY A 45 3.71 3.21 4.55
N ARG A 46 4.26 2.00 4.45
CA ARG A 46 3.50 0.74 4.58
C ARG A 46 3.01 0.53 6.01
N ILE A 47 1.88 -0.16 6.18
CA ILE A 47 1.42 -0.64 7.49
C ILE A 47 2.30 -1.83 7.89
N THR A 48 2.43 -2.84 7.04
CA THR A 48 3.24 -4.04 7.30
C THR A 48 4.32 -4.25 6.24
N PRO A 49 5.36 -5.06 6.50
CA PRO A 49 6.38 -5.37 5.50
C PRO A 49 5.81 -5.97 4.20
N GLN A 50 4.66 -6.64 4.28
CA GLN A 50 3.97 -7.30 3.17
C GLN A 50 2.88 -6.44 2.52
N ASP A 51 2.82 -5.13 2.82
CA ASP A 51 1.89 -4.23 2.14
C ASP A 51 2.33 -3.91 0.72
N SER A 52 1.33 -3.69 -0.13
CA SER A 52 1.49 -3.23 -1.51
C SER A 52 2.15 -1.85 -1.59
N GLY A 53 2.87 -1.61 -2.68
CA GLY A 53 3.64 -0.39 -2.92
C GLY A 53 3.56 0.12 -4.35
N LEU A 54 3.72 1.44 -4.51
CA LEU A 54 3.84 2.09 -5.83
C LEU A 54 4.81 3.29 -5.80
N TRP A 55 5.93 3.13 -5.09
CA TRP A 55 7.01 4.11 -4.98
C TRP A 55 8.10 3.94 -6.06
N ALA A 56 8.16 2.79 -6.74
CA ALA A 56 9.16 2.47 -7.76
C ALA A 56 8.52 2.02 -9.08
N ASP A 57 9.19 2.26 -10.21
CA ASP A 57 8.69 1.90 -11.54
C ASP A 57 8.58 0.38 -11.73
N SER A 58 9.42 -0.39 -11.04
CA SER A 58 9.36 -1.87 -11.03
C SER A 58 8.03 -2.41 -10.50
N GLN A 59 7.29 -1.63 -9.70
CA GLN A 59 5.98 -2.02 -9.15
C GLN A 59 4.83 -1.84 -10.15
N ILE A 60 5.06 -1.17 -11.28
CA ILE A 60 4.08 -1.03 -12.37
C ILE A 60 3.87 -2.38 -13.08
N ALA A 61 4.97 -3.08 -13.37
CA ALA A 61 4.95 -4.32 -14.13
C ALA A 61 4.05 -5.42 -13.53
N PRO A 62 4.03 -5.68 -12.20
CA PRO A 62 3.09 -6.63 -11.61
C PRO A 62 1.67 -6.08 -11.46
N LEU A 63 1.48 -4.76 -11.38
CA LEU A 63 0.14 -4.15 -11.27
C LEU A 63 -0.61 -4.17 -12.61
N LYS A 64 0.08 -3.90 -13.71
CA LYS A 64 -0.54 -3.74 -15.02
C LYS A 64 -1.36 -4.96 -15.50
N PRO A 65 -0.88 -6.21 -15.41
CA PRO A 65 -1.66 -7.39 -15.82
C PRO A 65 -2.96 -7.57 -15.04
N ILE A 66 -2.99 -7.17 -13.76
CA ILE A 66 -4.19 -7.22 -12.92
C ILE A 66 -5.23 -6.23 -13.47
N VAL A 67 -4.79 -5.01 -13.79
CA VAL A 67 -5.66 -3.97 -14.38
C VAL A 67 -6.15 -4.39 -15.77
N ASP A 68 -5.26 -4.88 -16.62
CA ASP A 68 -5.59 -5.35 -17.97
C ASP A 68 -6.62 -6.50 -17.91
N PHE A 69 -6.48 -7.41 -16.95
CA PHE A 69 -7.47 -8.47 -16.74
C PHE A 69 -8.82 -7.89 -16.30
N ALA A 70 -8.88 -6.96 -15.36
CA ALA A 70 -10.13 -6.31 -14.95
C ALA A 70 -10.85 -5.63 -16.13
N HIS A 71 -10.10 -4.90 -16.96
CA HIS A 71 -10.62 -4.24 -18.15
C HIS A 71 -11.17 -5.24 -19.18
N SER A 72 -10.51 -6.40 -19.34
CA SER A 72 -11.02 -7.48 -20.20
C SER A 72 -12.37 -8.05 -19.73
N GLN A 73 -12.68 -7.91 -18.44
CA GLN A 73 -13.95 -8.30 -17.84
C GLN A 73 -14.99 -7.15 -17.83
N GLY A 74 -14.69 -6.02 -18.48
CA GLY A 74 -15.57 -4.86 -18.54
C GLY A 74 -15.65 -4.08 -17.23
N GLN A 75 -14.69 -4.27 -16.32
CA GLN A 75 -14.66 -3.60 -15.02
C GLN A 75 -13.69 -2.43 -14.98
N LYS A 76 -13.89 -1.53 -14.00
CA LYS A 76 -12.98 -0.44 -13.68
C LYS A 76 -12.16 -0.75 -12.44
N VAL A 77 -10.94 -0.24 -12.40
CA VAL A 77 -10.02 -0.41 -11.27
C VAL A 77 -9.71 0.94 -10.66
N GLY A 78 -9.94 1.05 -9.35
CA GLY A 78 -9.42 2.13 -8.54
C GLY A 78 -8.23 1.67 -7.69
N ILE A 79 -7.44 2.60 -7.15
CA ILE A 79 -6.36 2.28 -6.21
C ILE A 79 -6.37 3.26 -5.04
N GLN A 80 -6.28 2.76 -3.82
CA GLN A 80 -6.08 3.63 -2.65
C GLN A 80 -4.59 3.87 -2.43
N LEU A 81 -4.09 5.05 -2.80
CA LEU A 81 -2.72 5.46 -2.43
C LEU A 81 -2.67 5.86 -0.96
N ALA A 82 -1.65 5.38 -0.25
CA ALA A 82 -1.62 5.45 1.21
C ALA A 82 -0.25 5.78 1.81
N HIS A 83 -0.31 6.30 3.03
CA HIS A 83 0.82 6.42 3.95
C HIS A 83 0.33 6.16 5.38
N ALA A 84 0.81 5.10 6.02
CA ALA A 84 0.35 4.66 7.34
C ALA A 84 0.77 5.61 8.48
N GLY A 85 1.83 6.40 8.27
CA GLY A 85 2.32 7.38 9.24
C GLY A 85 2.68 6.70 10.56
N ARG A 86 2.20 7.22 11.69
CA ARG A 86 2.47 6.65 13.02
C ARG A 86 1.86 5.26 13.28
N LYS A 87 1.17 4.67 12.30
CA LYS A 87 0.66 3.29 12.33
C LYS A 87 1.50 2.35 11.44
N ALA A 88 2.59 2.85 10.85
CA ALA A 88 3.49 2.07 10.02
C ALA A 88 4.33 1.09 10.84
N SER A 89 4.96 0.15 10.13
CA SER A 89 5.86 -0.85 10.71
C SER A 89 5.17 -1.71 11.77
N CYS A 90 4.00 -2.26 11.44
CA CYS A 90 3.28 -3.26 12.23
C CYS A 90 3.43 -4.67 11.61
N ILE A 91 3.22 -5.70 12.41
CA ILE A 91 3.09 -7.06 11.89
C ILE A 91 1.70 -7.31 11.32
N ALA A 92 1.57 -8.35 10.49
CA ALA A 92 0.29 -8.76 9.90
C ALA A 92 -0.77 -9.08 10.98
N PRO A 93 -2.05 -8.74 10.74
CA PRO A 93 -3.08 -8.75 11.79
C PRO A 93 -3.42 -10.14 12.34
N TRP A 94 -3.11 -11.22 11.63
CA TRP A 94 -3.31 -12.59 12.11
C TRP A 94 -2.23 -13.08 13.08
N LEU A 95 -1.07 -12.39 13.16
CA LEU A 95 -0.02 -12.70 14.14
C LEU A 95 -0.30 -12.02 15.48
N SER A 96 -0.61 -10.73 15.44
CA SER A 96 -1.09 -9.97 16.60
C SER A 96 -1.70 -8.64 16.16
N GLY A 97 -2.65 -8.13 16.96
CA GLY A 97 -3.13 -6.77 16.81
C GLY A 97 -2.13 -5.77 17.39
N ALA A 98 -1.75 -4.75 16.61
CA ALA A 98 -1.01 -3.57 17.07
C ALA A 98 0.42 -3.83 17.63
N VAL A 99 1.16 -4.78 17.04
CA VAL A 99 2.57 -5.02 17.39
C VAL A 99 3.49 -4.46 16.31
N THR A 100 4.49 -3.68 16.74
CA THR A 100 5.54 -3.16 15.87
C THR A 100 6.36 -4.29 15.24
N ALA A 101 6.46 -4.29 13.92
CA ALA A 101 7.45 -5.06 13.19
C ALA A 101 8.83 -4.45 13.43
N THR A 102 9.73 -5.23 14.02
CA THR A 102 11.15 -4.87 14.16
C THR A 102 11.92 -5.30 12.92
N THR A 103 13.17 -4.86 12.80
CA THR A 103 14.06 -5.26 11.70
C THR A 103 14.23 -6.78 11.58
N ALA A 104 14.11 -7.53 12.68
CA ALA A 104 14.18 -9.00 12.70
C ALA A 104 13.08 -9.67 11.85
N VAL A 105 11.97 -8.98 11.60
CA VAL A 105 10.86 -9.45 10.76
C VAL A 105 10.62 -8.54 9.55
N GLY A 106 11.62 -7.75 9.16
CA GLY A 106 11.55 -6.85 8.00
C GLY A 106 10.87 -5.50 8.25
N GLY A 107 10.63 -5.14 9.52
CA GLY A 107 10.09 -3.83 9.89
C GLY A 107 11.14 -2.71 9.99
N TRP A 108 10.66 -1.49 10.23
CA TRP A 108 11.42 -0.25 10.24
C TRP A 108 10.97 0.68 11.37
N ALA A 109 10.91 0.16 12.60
CA ALA A 109 10.40 0.88 13.79
C ALA A 109 11.03 2.28 13.99
N GLU A 110 12.33 2.43 13.72
CA GLU A 110 13.08 3.69 13.85
C GLU A 110 12.82 4.70 12.70
N ASN A 111 12.11 4.27 11.65
CA ASN A 111 11.81 5.06 10.46
C ASN A 111 10.30 5.29 10.28
N VAL A 112 9.58 5.44 11.38
CA VAL A 112 8.16 5.80 11.38
C VAL A 112 8.00 7.31 11.59
N TYR A 113 7.04 7.93 10.89
CA TYR A 113 6.81 9.38 10.94
C TYR A 113 5.37 9.71 11.31
N GLY A 114 5.18 10.81 12.05
CA GLY A 114 3.88 11.37 12.39
C GLY A 114 3.91 12.90 12.39
N PRO A 115 2.75 13.56 12.45
CA PRO A 115 2.70 15.02 12.56
C PRO A 115 3.31 15.54 13.87
N SER A 116 3.47 14.67 14.87
CA SER A 116 4.15 14.93 16.14
C SER A 116 4.76 13.63 16.65
N ALA A 117 5.72 13.71 17.57
CA ALA A 117 6.37 12.55 18.20
C ALA A 117 5.48 11.85 19.24
N ILE A 118 4.25 11.51 18.85
CA ILE A 118 3.22 10.91 19.72
C ILE A 118 2.78 9.57 19.12
N GLN A 119 3.03 8.49 19.85
CA GLN A 119 2.62 7.13 19.49
C GLN A 119 1.11 7.04 19.24
N ARG A 120 0.71 6.08 18.40
CA ARG A 120 -0.71 5.76 18.23
C ARG A 120 -1.28 5.10 19.50
N GLY A 121 -0.49 4.25 20.16
CA GLY A 121 -0.88 3.50 21.35
C GLY A 121 0.25 2.55 21.74
N GLU A 122 0.03 1.80 22.82
CA GLU A 122 0.95 0.75 23.24
C GLU A 122 1.20 -0.26 22.11
N GLY A 123 2.44 -0.74 21.99
CA GLY A 123 2.85 -1.69 20.95
C GLY A 123 3.21 -1.06 19.59
N TYR A 124 2.87 0.21 19.33
CA TYR A 124 3.28 0.94 18.12
C TYR A 124 4.66 1.60 18.25
N ALA A 125 5.35 1.77 17.13
CA ALA A 125 6.62 2.47 17.07
C ALA A 125 6.48 3.94 17.52
N HIS A 126 7.55 4.49 18.10
CA HIS A 126 7.65 5.91 18.41
C HIS A 126 7.91 6.68 17.10
N PRO A 127 6.95 7.49 16.60
CA PRO A 127 7.15 8.21 15.36
C PRO A 127 8.12 9.38 15.57
N LYS A 128 8.92 9.67 14.54
CA LYS A 128 9.60 10.94 14.39
C LYS A 128 8.59 12.01 13.99
N GLU A 129 8.74 13.21 14.53
CA GLU A 129 7.99 14.37 14.07
C GLU A 129 8.40 14.70 12.62
N ALA A 130 7.42 14.81 11.75
CA ALA A 130 7.63 15.09 10.34
C ALA A 130 8.18 16.52 10.16
N SER A 131 9.36 16.63 9.55
CA SER A 131 9.88 17.92 9.11
C SER A 131 9.11 18.42 7.89
N VAL A 132 9.16 19.74 7.63
CA VAL A 132 8.59 20.32 6.40
C VAL A 132 9.20 19.68 5.14
N ALA A 133 10.49 19.32 5.18
CA ALA A 133 11.14 18.63 4.07
C ALA A 133 10.55 17.23 3.84
N TYR A 134 10.32 16.46 4.91
CA TYR A 134 9.68 15.15 4.82
C TYR A 134 8.24 15.25 4.30
N ILE A 135 7.47 16.24 4.77
CA ILE A 135 6.12 16.48 4.27
C ILE A 135 6.13 16.72 2.75
N ARG A 136 7.06 17.56 2.26
CA ARG A 136 7.22 17.81 0.82
C ARG A 136 7.56 16.55 0.05
N SER A 137 8.50 15.74 0.53
CA SER A 137 8.86 14.48 -0.15
C SER A 137 7.69 13.50 -0.20
N VAL A 138 6.84 13.45 0.84
CA VAL A 138 5.64 12.61 0.83
C VAL A 138 4.62 13.12 -0.20
N VAL A 139 4.40 14.44 -0.31
CA VAL A 139 3.52 15.03 -1.33
C VAL A 139 4.01 14.68 -2.75
N GLU A 140 5.31 14.80 -2.99
CA GLU A 140 5.93 14.41 -4.26
C GLU A 140 5.78 12.91 -4.54
N ALA A 141 5.92 12.08 -3.50
CA ALA A 141 5.73 10.63 -3.61
C ALA A 141 4.29 10.27 -3.98
N PHE A 142 3.28 10.90 -3.37
CA PHE A 142 1.88 10.73 -3.79
C PHE A 142 1.67 11.09 -5.27
N ALA A 143 2.24 12.20 -5.72
CA ALA A 143 2.15 12.61 -7.12
C ALA A 143 2.84 11.61 -8.06
N ALA A 144 4.01 11.09 -7.68
CA ALA A 144 4.73 10.08 -8.44
C ALA A 144 3.96 8.75 -8.50
N SER A 145 3.44 8.26 -7.38
CA SER A 145 2.61 7.06 -7.33
C SER A 145 1.32 7.19 -8.14
N ALA A 146 0.68 8.37 -8.13
CA ALA A 146 -0.48 8.62 -8.97
C ALA A 146 -0.16 8.52 -10.47
N LYS A 147 0.98 9.07 -10.92
CA LYS A 147 1.44 8.92 -12.31
C LYS A 147 1.70 7.45 -12.66
N ARG A 148 2.32 6.69 -11.75
CA ARG A 148 2.56 5.25 -11.93
C ARG A 148 1.26 4.45 -12.01
N ALA A 149 0.26 4.79 -11.20
CA ALA A 149 -1.05 4.15 -11.24
C ALA A 149 -1.73 4.37 -12.60
N VAL A 150 -1.71 5.61 -13.10
CA VAL A 150 -2.20 5.93 -14.45
C VAL A 150 -1.42 5.17 -15.53
N GLN A 151 -0.09 5.09 -15.42
CA GLN A 151 0.74 4.32 -16.34
C GLN A 151 0.43 2.81 -16.32
N ALA A 152 0.03 2.27 -15.16
CA ALA A 152 -0.43 0.89 -15.02
C ALA A 152 -1.85 0.67 -15.58
N GLY A 153 -2.58 1.73 -15.94
CA GLY A 153 -3.94 1.69 -16.48
C GLY A 153 -5.05 1.88 -15.46
N VAL A 154 -4.75 2.25 -14.21
CA VAL A 154 -5.75 2.46 -13.17
C VAL A 154 -6.69 3.61 -13.55
N ASP A 155 -8.00 3.43 -13.36
CA ASP A 155 -9.04 4.38 -13.77
C ASP A 155 -9.37 5.43 -12.70
N VAL A 156 -9.18 5.10 -11.41
CA VAL A 156 -9.58 5.94 -10.27
C VAL A 156 -8.51 5.91 -9.17
N ILE A 157 -8.26 7.05 -8.52
CA ILE A 157 -7.37 7.18 -7.35
C ILE A 157 -8.18 7.76 -6.19
#